data_AF-A0A4S3JJZ7-F1
#
_entry.id   AF-A0A4S3JJZ7-F1
#
_cell.length_a   1.000
_cell.length_b   1.000
_cell.length_c   1.000
_cell.angle_alpha   90.00
_cell.angle_beta   90.00
_cell.angle_gamma   90.00
#
_symmetry.space_group_name_H-M   'P 1'
#
loop_
_entity.id
_entity.type
_entity.pdbx_description
1 polymer ?
#
loop_
_entity_poly.entity_id
_entity_poly.type
_entity_poly.pdbx_seq_one_letter_code
_entity_poly.pdbx_strand_id
1 'polypeptide(L)'
;MLELGGNAADAMVATVFCVGVIGMYHSGISGGGFMLVRTPGGEFESIDFRETAPAAAFEEMFRNNTGAATTGGLASGVPGEIRGLEHLHTKYGLLPWSTVMQPAIQIARNGFPVTEDLVRYMKLAVGDGEDFLTSDPTWAIDFAPNGTRLGLGDTITRKRYADTLETIAKYGPDSFYSGPIAETMIQALQAANGTMTLEDLRNYTIAIRNVSEIDYRGYKITSTTAPSSGTVAMNILKVLGTYGDFFTPDNVNLSTHRLDEAMRFGYGLRANLGDPSFLEGMDAYQEDMLTKATIDEIRQKISDIRTQNVSVYDPSGYESLETPGTSHIATADHSGFAISTITTINLLFGSKVMVPETGIIMNNEMDDFSVPGSSNSFGYIPSKANFIRPGKRPLSSITPAIVTRPDGTVFFIAGSAGGSRIITATVQNIIHAVDEGLSAAEALAKPRLHDQLVPNQSVFEYTYDNATVAFMKAKGHNVTWVAPGSSTAQAIRVLPNGTFDAAGEPRQLNSGGFAV
;
A
#
# COMPACT_ATOMS: atom_id res chain seq x y z
N MET A 1 -14.97 10.28 15.05
CA MET A 1 -14.80 9.09 15.92
C MET A 1 -14.11 9.46 17.22
N LEU A 2 -12.93 10.09 17.19
CA LEU A 2 -12.22 10.52 18.41
C LEU A 2 -13.09 11.43 19.31
N GLU A 3 -13.77 12.43 18.75
CA GLU A 3 -14.69 13.30 19.52
C GLU A 3 -15.91 12.56 20.12
N LEU A 4 -16.26 11.39 19.58
CA LEU A 4 -17.34 10.55 20.11
C LEU A 4 -16.87 9.64 21.27
N GLY A 5 -15.62 9.81 21.72
CA GLY A 5 -15.01 8.99 22.78
C GLY A 5 -14.39 7.68 22.27
N GLY A 6 -14.25 7.50 20.95
CA GLY A 6 -13.51 6.38 20.38
C GLY A 6 -11.99 6.58 20.44
N ASN A 7 -11.25 5.53 20.10
CA ASN A 7 -9.78 5.52 20.09
C ASN A 7 -9.20 5.47 18.65
N ALA A 8 -7.87 5.31 18.54
CA ALA A 8 -7.18 5.21 17.25
C ALA A 8 -7.70 4.07 16.36
N ALA A 9 -8.16 2.94 16.93
CA ALA A 9 -8.74 1.84 16.19
C ALA A 9 -10.13 2.19 15.62
N ASP A 10 -11.01 2.81 16.41
CA ASP A 10 -12.31 3.29 15.94
C ASP A 10 -12.16 4.31 14.81
N ALA A 11 -11.20 5.23 14.95
CA ALA A 11 -10.86 6.20 13.92
C ALA A 11 -10.32 5.53 12.65
N MET A 12 -9.45 4.52 12.80
CA MET A 12 -8.90 3.77 11.65
C MET A 12 -10.02 3.08 10.87
N VAL A 13 -10.88 2.32 11.54
CA VAL A 13 -11.98 1.57 10.91
C VAL A 13 -12.94 2.51 10.18
N ALA A 14 -13.36 3.59 10.83
CA ALA A 14 -14.25 4.56 10.20
C ALA A 14 -13.62 5.25 8.98
N THR A 15 -12.34 5.64 9.08
CA THR A 15 -11.61 6.27 7.98
C THR A 15 -11.45 5.33 6.81
N VAL A 16 -11.08 4.06 7.04
CA VAL A 16 -10.94 3.06 5.96
C VAL A 16 -12.26 2.86 5.21
N PHE A 17 -13.39 2.73 5.92
CA PHE A 17 -14.70 2.62 5.25
C PHE A 17 -15.05 3.89 4.45
N CYS A 18 -14.74 5.08 4.97
CA CYS A 18 -14.95 6.33 4.24
C CYS A 18 -14.08 6.41 2.99
N VAL A 19 -12.80 6.04 3.08
CA VAL A 19 -11.88 5.94 1.95
C VAL A 19 -12.39 4.95 0.91
N GLY A 20 -12.97 3.82 1.32
CA GLY A 20 -13.62 2.88 0.38
C GLY A 20 -14.83 3.46 -0.38
N VAL A 21 -15.42 4.55 0.11
CA VAL A 21 -16.50 5.28 -0.58
C VAL A 21 -15.93 6.36 -1.49
N ILE A 22 -15.05 7.24 -0.97
CA ILE A 22 -14.59 8.45 -1.69
C ILE A 22 -13.34 8.21 -2.55
N GLY A 23 -12.48 7.27 -2.12
CA GLY A 23 -11.26 6.81 -2.78
C GLY A 23 -11.45 5.44 -3.42
N MET A 24 -12.67 5.12 -3.86
CA MET A 24 -13.04 3.79 -4.35
C MET A 24 -12.23 3.31 -5.56
N TYR A 25 -11.55 4.24 -6.23
CA TYR A 25 -10.68 3.96 -7.36
C TYR A 25 -9.37 3.27 -6.95
N HIS A 26 -8.97 3.26 -5.67
CA HIS A 26 -7.76 2.54 -5.24
C HIS A 26 -7.94 1.68 -3.99
N SER A 27 -9.04 1.82 -3.22
CA SER A 27 -9.27 1.03 -2.00
C SER A 27 -10.77 0.78 -1.79
N GLY A 28 -11.13 -0.29 -1.09
CA GLY A 28 -12.52 -0.65 -0.85
C GLY A 28 -12.70 -2.00 -0.18
N ILE A 29 -13.93 -2.34 0.21
CA ILE A 29 -14.23 -3.54 1.00
C ILE A 29 -13.96 -4.88 0.30
N SER A 30 -13.81 -4.87 -1.02
CA SER A 30 -13.37 -6.05 -1.78
C SER A 30 -11.84 -6.21 -1.81
N GLY A 31 -11.10 -5.28 -1.22
CA GLY A 31 -9.66 -5.24 -1.27
C GLY A 31 -8.99 -6.00 -0.12
N GLY A 32 -7.78 -5.60 0.18
CA GLY A 32 -6.97 -6.12 1.27
C GLY A 32 -5.75 -5.23 1.52
N GLY A 33 -4.86 -5.70 2.39
CA GLY A 33 -3.71 -4.90 2.79
C GLY A 33 -3.01 -5.39 4.06
N PHE A 34 -2.30 -4.47 4.71
CA PHE A 34 -1.54 -4.75 5.92
C PHE A 34 -1.69 -3.61 6.94
N MET A 35 -1.84 -3.97 8.21
CA MET A 35 -1.85 -3.02 9.34
C MET A 35 -0.70 -3.32 10.28
N LEU A 36 0.03 -2.27 10.67
CA LEU A 36 0.90 -2.30 11.82
C LEU A 36 0.22 -1.57 12.97
N VAL A 37 -0.02 -2.30 14.06
CA VAL A 37 -0.73 -1.82 15.24
C VAL A 37 0.27 -1.77 16.40
N ARG A 38 0.41 -0.61 17.04
CA ARG A 38 1.14 -0.45 18.32
C ARG A 38 0.14 -0.17 19.42
N THR A 39 -0.01 -1.10 20.36
CA THR A 39 -0.93 -0.93 21.50
C THR A 39 -0.42 0.17 22.45
N PRO A 40 -1.28 0.72 23.34
CA PRO A 40 -0.84 1.66 24.37
C PRO A 40 0.30 1.12 25.24
N GLY A 41 0.32 -0.20 25.49
CA GLY A 41 1.38 -0.89 26.23
C GLY A 41 2.72 -1.00 25.51
N GLY A 42 2.80 -0.62 24.23
CA GLY A 42 4.01 -0.67 23.41
C GLY A 42 4.22 -1.99 22.67
N GLU A 43 3.25 -2.91 22.72
CA GLU A 43 3.28 -4.15 21.95
C GLU A 43 2.88 -3.88 20.50
N PHE A 44 3.46 -4.65 19.57
CA PHE A 44 3.13 -4.56 18.16
C PHE A 44 2.39 -5.80 17.65
N GLU A 45 1.45 -5.58 16.73
CA GLU A 45 0.77 -6.63 15.98
C GLU A 45 0.78 -6.28 14.50
N SER A 46 1.21 -7.22 13.66
CA SER A 46 1.15 -7.10 12.19
C SER A 46 -0.04 -7.93 11.68
N ILE A 47 -1.06 -7.25 11.19
CA ILE A 47 -2.27 -7.85 10.64
C ILE A 47 -2.13 -7.91 9.12
N ASP A 48 -2.02 -9.12 8.57
CA ASP A 48 -2.02 -9.43 7.15
C ASP A 48 -3.44 -9.81 6.73
N PHE A 49 -4.14 -8.85 6.13
CA PHE A 49 -5.46 -9.03 5.56
C PHE A 49 -5.39 -8.92 4.02
N ARG A 50 -4.26 -9.34 3.45
CA ARG A 50 -4.05 -9.42 2.01
C ARG A 50 -4.98 -10.43 1.38
N GLU A 51 -5.42 -10.16 0.17
CA GLU A 51 -6.22 -11.06 -0.63
C GLU A 51 -5.50 -12.41 -0.86
N THR A 52 -6.27 -13.49 -0.93
CA THR A 52 -5.74 -14.81 -1.29
C THR A 52 -6.17 -15.19 -2.69
N ALA A 53 -5.36 -15.99 -3.38
CA ALA A 53 -5.77 -16.60 -4.63
C ALA A 53 -6.93 -17.58 -4.39
N PRO A 54 -7.99 -17.58 -5.21
CA PRO A 54 -9.08 -18.56 -5.11
C PRO A 54 -8.58 -20.01 -5.17
N ALA A 55 -9.34 -20.96 -4.64
CA ALA A 55 -8.98 -22.38 -4.60
C ALA A 55 -8.72 -22.98 -6.00
N ALA A 56 -9.39 -22.45 -7.02
CA ALA A 56 -9.22 -22.86 -8.42
C ALA A 56 -8.00 -22.21 -9.11
N ALA A 57 -7.26 -21.32 -8.45
CA ALA A 57 -6.08 -20.69 -9.03
C ALA A 57 -4.94 -21.71 -9.23
N PHE A 58 -4.13 -21.53 -10.26
CA PHE A 58 -2.98 -22.40 -10.53
C PHE A 58 -1.85 -21.62 -11.18
N GLU A 59 -0.63 -22.15 -11.05
CA GLU A 59 0.61 -21.45 -11.40
C GLU A 59 0.60 -20.80 -12.79
N GLU A 60 0.12 -21.51 -13.81
CA GLU A 60 0.22 -21.09 -15.20
C GLU A 60 -1.05 -20.39 -15.74
N MET A 61 -2.01 -20.03 -14.87
CA MET A 61 -3.35 -19.58 -15.31
C MET A 61 -3.34 -18.31 -16.19
N PHE A 62 -2.31 -17.48 -16.08
CA PHE A 62 -2.14 -16.27 -16.91
C PHE A 62 -1.03 -16.37 -17.97
N ARG A 63 -0.37 -17.53 -18.10
CA ARG A 63 0.80 -17.71 -18.99
C ARG A 63 0.50 -17.32 -20.44
N ASN A 64 -0.71 -17.59 -20.91
CA ASN A 64 -1.14 -17.31 -22.28
C ASN A 64 -1.90 -15.98 -22.44
N ASN A 65 -2.24 -15.31 -21.33
CA ASN A 65 -2.97 -14.05 -21.32
C ASN A 65 -2.73 -13.30 -20.00
N THR A 66 -1.65 -12.52 -19.94
CA THR A 66 -1.33 -11.70 -18.76
C THR A 66 -2.36 -10.60 -18.50
N GLY A 67 -3.08 -10.15 -19.53
CA GLY A 67 -4.16 -9.17 -19.37
C GLY A 67 -5.34 -9.67 -18.53
N ALA A 68 -5.53 -10.99 -18.42
CA ALA A 68 -6.56 -11.57 -17.55
C ALA A 68 -6.21 -11.48 -16.06
N ALA A 69 -4.96 -11.15 -15.71
CA ALA A 69 -4.55 -10.87 -14.33
C ALA A 69 -4.97 -9.46 -13.88
N THR A 70 -5.21 -8.54 -14.82
CA THR A 70 -5.59 -7.15 -14.51
C THR A 70 -7.07 -6.87 -14.69
N THR A 71 -7.75 -7.50 -15.63
CA THR A 71 -9.15 -7.19 -15.98
C THR A 71 -10.03 -8.44 -16.00
N GLY A 72 -11.26 -8.32 -15.50
CA GLY A 72 -12.24 -9.41 -15.45
C GLY A 72 -12.19 -10.22 -14.15
N GLY A 73 -13.07 -11.22 -14.03
CA GLY A 73 -13.27 -11.95 -12.78
C GLY A 73 -12.11 -12.84 -12.35
N LEU A 74 -11.21 -13.25 -13.26
CA LEU A 74 -10.01 -14.02 -12.91
C LEU A 74 -8.98 -13.18 -12.14
N ALA A 75 -9.00 -11.87 -12.36
CA ALA A 75 -8.06 -10.94 -11.76
C ALA A 75 -8.28 -10.77 -10.25
N SER A 76 -9.50 -11.06 -9.77
CA SER A 76 -9.89 -10.81 -8.38
C SER A 76 -9.41 -11.89 -7.43
N GLY A 77 -8.63 -11.49 -6.43
CA GLY A 77 -8.33 -12.28 -5.23
C GLY A 77 -9.47 -12.22 -4.22
N VAL A 78 -9.50 -13.17 -3.29
CA VAL A 78 -10.51 -13.27 -2.23
C VAL A 78 -10.36 -12.07 -1.27
N PRO A 79 -11.37 -11.21 -1.11
CA PRO A 79 -11.26 -9.98 -0.32
C PRO A 79 -10.95 -10.18 1.16
N GLY A 80 -10.02 -9.37 1.71
CA GLY A 80 -9.61 -9.43 3.11
C GLY A 80 -9.95 -8.22 3.98
N GLU A 81 -10.27 -7.07 3.37
CA GLU A 81 -10.46 -5.78 4.05
C GLU A 81 -11.35 -5.88 5.29
N ILE A 82 -12.55 -6.45 5.14
CA ILE A 82 -13.53 -6.51 6.22
C ILE A 82 -13.05 -7.39 7.38
N ARG A 83 -12.40 -8.53 7.13
CA ARG A 83 -11.83 -9.36 8.23
C ARG A 83 -10.70 -8.65 8.95
N GLY A 84 -9.87 -7.88 8.23
CA GLY A 84 -8.83 -7.05 8.84
C GLY A 84 -9.43 -6.02 9.80
N LEU A 85 -10.43 -5.28 9.33
CA LEU A 85 -11.12 -4.25 10.12
C LEU A 85 -11.92 -4.84 11.28
N GLU A 86 -12.56 -6.00 11.08
CA GLU A 86 -13.26 -6.75 12.12
C GLU A 86 -12.31 -7.15 13.25
N HIS A 87 -11.14 -7.69 12.94
CA HIS A 87 -10.15 -8.08 13.95
C HIS A 87 -9.67 -6.86 14.74
N LEU A 88 -9.31 -5.78 14.05
CA LEU A 88 -8.88 -4.54 14.69
C LEU A 88 -9.97 -3.98 15.62
N HIS A 89 -11.20 -3.88 15.12
CA HIS A 89 -12.32 -3.33 15.88
C HIS A 89 -12.74 -4.22 17.05
N THR A 90 -12.80 -5.54 16.87
CA THR A 90 -13.21 -6.47 17.92
C THR A 90 -12.20 -6.48 19.06
N LYS A 91 -10.90 -6.41 18.75
CA LYS A 91 -9.84 -6.47 19.74
C LYS A 91 -9.60 -5.13 20.43
N TYR A 92 -9.76 -4.02 19.72
CA TYR A 92 -9.32 -2.71 20.20
C TYR A 92 -10.35 -1.59 20.10
N GLY A 93 -11.46 -1.75 19.38
CA GLY A 93 -12.48 -0.72 19.25
C GLY A 93 -13.25 -0.49 20.54
N LEU A 94 -13.70 0.76 20.75
CA LEU A 94 -14.53 1.15 21.90
C LEU A 94 -15.96 1.49 21.48
N LEU A 95 -16.16 1.92 20.24
CA LEU A 95 -17.47 2.27 19.72
C LEU A 95 -18.17 1.05 19.12
N PRO A 96 -19.52 1.06 18.99
CA PRO A 96 -20.21 0.00 18.27
C PRO A 96 -19.81 -0.05 16.79
N TRP A 97 -19.72 -1.25 16.22
CA TRP A 97 -19.39 -1.47 14.79
C TRP A 97 -20.26 -0.63 13.83
N SER A 98 -21.57 -0.56 14.10
CA SER A 98 -22.50 0.26 13.34
C SER A 98 -22.19 1.76 13.42
N THR A 99 -21.64 2.23 14.55
CA THR A 99 -21.26 3.64 14.74
C THR A 99 -20.05 4.00 13.89
N VAL A 100 -19.02 3.16 13.84
CA VAL A 100 -17.81 3.42 13.04
C VAL A 100 -18.09 3.32 11.53
N MET A 101 -19.06 2.52 11.10
CA MET A 101 -19.47 2.43 9.69
C MET A 101 -20.40 3.57 9.24
N GLN A 102 -21.12 4.20 10.18
CA GLN A 102 -22.19 5.16 9.87
C GLN A 102 -21.74 6.32 8.95
N PRO A 103 -20.55 6.93 9.12
CA PRO A 103 -20.14 8.02 8.23
C PRO A 103 -20.02 7.57 6.77
N ALA A 104 -19.44 6.40 6.51
CA ALA A 104 -19.29 5.86 5.16
C ALA A 104 -20.66 5.58 4.51
N ILE A 105 -21.61 5.02 5.27
CA ILE A 105 -22.99 4.81 4.82
C ILE A 105 -23.64 6.14 4.42
N GLN A 106 -23.51 7.18 5.26
CA GLN A 106 -24.09 8.50 4.98
C GLN A 106 -23.47 9.16 3.75
N ILE A 107 -22.14 9.11 3.62
CA ILE A 107 -21.42 9.67 2.46
C ILE A 107 -21.85 8.95 1.18
N ALA A 108 -21.92 7.62 1.19
CA ALA A 108 -22.33 6.84 0.02
C ALA A 108 -23.79 7.12 -0.37
N ARG A 109 -24.70 7.25 0.62
CA ARG A 109 -26.14 7.43 0.39
C ARG A 109 -26.50 8.85 -0.05
N ASN A 110 -25.99 9.84 0.67
CA ASN A 110 -26.32 11.26 0.47
C ASN A 110 -25.44 11.90 -0.60
N GLY A 111 -24.28 11.32 -0.84
CA GLY A 111 -23.31 11.76 -1.84
C GLY A 111 -22.30 12.75 -1.32
N PHE A 112 -21.30 12.99 -2.16
CA PHE A 112 -20.21 13.94 -1.94
C PHE A 112 -19.86 14.63 -3.27
N PRO A 113 -19.26 15.84 -3.24
CA PRO A 113 -18.82 16.49 -4.46
C PRO A 113 -17.70 15.66 -5.12
N VAL A 114 -17.81 15.46 -6.43
CA VAL A 114 -16.74 14.93 -7.25
C VAL A 114 -15.57 15.90 -7.17
N THR A 115 -14.44 15.39 -6.70
CA THR A 115 -13.25 16.19 -6.43
C THR A 115 -12.24 16.15 -7.58
N GLU A 116 -11.21 16.96 -7.50
CA GLU A 116 -10.13 17.03 -8.48
C GLU A 116 -9.42 15.69 -8.63
N ASP A 117 -9.13 15.02 -7.52
CA ASP A 117 -8.50 13.70 -7.54
C ASP A 117 -9.44 12.67 -8.19
N LEU A 118 -10.74 12.68 -7.88
CA LEU A 118 -11.68 11.77 -8.52
C LEU A 118 -11.75 11.99 -10.04
N VAL A 119 -11.80 13.25 -10.50
CA VAL A 119 -11.74 13.57 -11.95
C VAL A 119 -10.45 13.05 -12.57
N ARG A 120 -9.30 13.28 -11.91
CA ARG A 120 -7.99 12.79 -12.37
C ARG A 120 -7.98 11.28 -12.49
N TYR A 121 -8.41 10.55 -11.46
CA TYR A 121 -8.34 9.08 -11.45
C TYR A 121 -9.38 8.43 -12.37
N MET A 122 -10.57 9.02 -12.55
CA MET A 122 -11.49 8.60 -13.61
C MET A 122 -10.84 8.73 -15.00
N LYS A 123 -10.19 9.86 -15.28
CA LYS A 123 -9.48 10.07 -16.55
C LYS A 123 -8.34 9.06 -16.75
N LEU A 124 -7.52 8.83 -15.72
CA LEU A 124 -6.41 7.87 -15.78
C LEU A 124 -6.91 6.43 -15.98
N ALA A 125 -8.02 6.07 -15.34
CA ALA A 125 -8.59 4.73 -15.41
C ALA A 125 -9.22 4.40 -16.76
N VAL A 126 -9.73 5.40 -17.48
CA VAL A 126 -10.30 5.27 -18.82
C VAL A 126 -9.20 5.33 -19.89
N GLY A 127 -8.19 6.19 -19.68
CA GLY A 127 -7.13 6.41 -20.66
C GLY A 127 -7.69 6.94 -22.00
N ASP A 128 -7.14 6.44 -23.10
CA ASP A 128 -7.58 6.75 -24.47
C ASP A 128 -8.59 5.73 -25.02
N GLY A 129 -9.06 4.80 -24.18
CA GLY A 129 -9.97 3.72 -24.55
C GLY A 129 -11.46 4.10 -24.46
N GLU A 130 -12.32 3.09 -24.54
CA GLU A 130 -13.75 3.25 -24.29
C GLU A 130 -14.00 3.64 -22.82
N ASP A 131 -14.80 4.69 -22.60
CA ASP A 131 -15.13 5.16 -21.26
C ASP A 131 -16.16 4.24 -20.58
N PHE A 132 -15.66 3.16 -19.98
CA PHE A 132 -16.45 2.18 -19.24
C PHE A 132 -17.29 2.79 -18.11
N LEU A 133 -16.89 3.96 -17.57
CA LEU A 133 -17.66 4.66 -16.54
C LEU A 133 -18.97 5.24 -17.09
N THR A 134 -19.09 5.34 -18.42
CA THR A 134 -20.28 5.83 -19.13
C THR A 134 -20.94 4.76 -20.00
N SER A 135 -20.18 3.87 -20.62
CA SER A 135 -20.71 2.89 -21.57
C SER A 135 -21.22 1.61 -20.93
N ASP A 136 -20.66 1.21 -19.79
CA ASP A 136 -21.17 0.09 -19.00
C ASP A 136 -22.33 0.57 -18.10
N PRO A 137 -23.56 0.06 -18.27
CA PRO A 137 -24.72 0.46 -17.48
C PRO A 137 -24.53 0.30 -15.97
N THR A 138 -23.72 -0.68 -15.54
CA THR A 138 -23.45 -0.94 -14.12
C THR A 138 -22.67 0.20 -13.48
N TRP A 139 -21.70 0.75 -14.20
CA TRP A 139 -20.88 1.87 -13.77
C TRP A 139 -21.61 3.20 -13.95
N ALA A 140 -22.34 3.35 -15.07
CA ALA A 140 -23.04 4.59 -15.41
C ALA A 140 -24.09 5.00 -14.36
N ILE A 141 -24.68 4.05 -13.63
CA ILE A 141 -25.59 4.34 -12.51
C ILE A 141 -24.96 5.29 -11.47
N ASP A 142 -23.69 5.07 -11.15
CA ASP A 142 -22.98 5.84 -10.13
C ASP A 142 -22.16 7.00 -10.74
N PHE A 143 -21.56 6.78 -11.91
CA PHE A 143 -20.58 7.69 -12.51
C PHE A 143 -21.10 8.54 -13.67
N ALA A 144 -22.24 8.19 -14.28
CA ALA A 144 -22.85 8.93 -15.38
C ALA A 144 -24.40 8.89 -15.33
N PRO A 145 -25.03 9.20 -14.19
CA PRO A 145 -26.47 8.97 -13.99
C PRO A 145 -27.38 9.78 -14.94
N ASN A 146 -26.85 10.84 -15.55
CA ASN A 146 -27.55 11.70 -16.51
C ASN A 146 -27.09 11.46 -17.97
N GLY A 147 -26.39 10.36 -18.25
CA GLY A 147 -25.86 10.02 -19.58
C GLY A 147 -24.51 10.64 -19.92
N THR A 148 -23.95 11.46 -19.04
CA THR A 148 -22.57 11.98 -19.13
C THR A 148 -21.85 11.75 -17.81
N ARG A 149 -20.55 11.46 -17.89
CA ARG A 149 -19.70 11.29 -16.70
C ARG A 149 -19.79 12.51 -15.79
N LEU A 150 -19.90 12.28 -14.48
CA LEU A 150 -19.87 13.34 -13.48
C LEU A 150 -18.53 14.10 -13.55
N GLY A 151 -18.61 15.42 -13.47
CA GLY A 151 -17.49 16.35 -13.49
C GLY A 151 -17.21 16.98 -12.13
N LEU A 152 -16.15 17.80 -12.07
CA LEU A 152 -15.74 18.51 -10.85
C LEU A 152 -16.92 19.30 -10.24
N GLY A 153 -17.21 19.07 -8.96
CA GLY A 153 -18.28 19.73 -8.22
C GLY A 153 -19.67 19.09 -8.35
N ASP A 154 -19.88 18.18 -9.31
CA ASP A 154 -21.12 17.39 -9.37
C ASP A 154 -21.23 16.51 -8.12
N THR A 155 -22.45 16.12 -7.73
CA THR A 155 -22.64 15.20 -6.59
C THR A 155 -22.67 13.75 -7.07
N ILE A 156 -21.72 12.94 -6.60
CA ILE A 156 -21.74 11.48 -6.80
C ILE A 156 -22.46 10.82 -5.62
N THR A 157 -23.34 9.86 -5.91
CA THR A 157 -23.96 8.98 -4.91
C THR A 157 -23.68 7.53 -5.28
N ARG A 158 -23.54 6.65 -4.28
CA ARG A 158 -23.40 5.20 -4.46
C ARG A 158 -24.42 4.48 -3.59
N LYS A 159 -25.69 4.66 -3.91
CA LYS A 159 -26.82 4.28 -3.04
C LYS A 159 -26.85 2.77 -2.74
N ARG A 160 -26.64 1.94 -3.75
CA ARG A 160 -26.53 0.48 -3.61
C ARG A 160 -25.33 0.04 -2.75
N TYR A 161 -24.22 0.78 -2.84
CA TYR A 161 -23.07 0.55 -1.97
C TYR A 161 -23.37 0.98 -0.53
N ALA A 162 -24.15 2.05 -0.34
CA ALA A 162 -24.63 2.43 0.99
C ALA A 162 -25.54 1.35 1.62
N ASP A 163 -26.45 0.75 0.84
CA ASP A 163 -27.29 -0.37 1.29
C ASP A 163 -26.45 -1.60 1.68
N THR A 164 -25.36 -1.84 0.93
CA THR A 164 -24.38 -2.90 1.23
C THR A 164 -23.66 -2.62 2.56
N LEU A 165 -23.13 -1.41 2.75
CA LEU A 165 -22.47 -1.02 4.00
C LEU A 165 -23.44 -1.04 5.19
N GLU A 166 -24.70 -0.65 5.00
CA GLU A 166 -25.74 -0.70 6.03
C GLU A 166 -26.10 -2.14 6.43
N THR A 167 -26.13 -3.05 5.46
CA THR A 167 -26.30 -4.49 5.72
C THR A 167 -25.16 -5.04 6.58
N ILE A 168 -23.91 -4.69 6.25
CA ILE A 168 -22.71 -5.10 7.02
C ILE A 168 -22.71 -4.47 8.42
N ALA A 169 -23.11 -3.20 8.54
CA ALA A 169 -23.22 -2.53 9.84
C ALA A 169 -24.28 -3.18 10.74
N LYS A 170 -25.39 -3.66 10.16
CA LYS A 170 -26.52 -4.24 10.88
C LYS A 170 -26.31 -5.71 11.26
N TYR A 171 -25.81 -6.51 10.32
CA TYR A 171 -25.72 -7.97 10.48
C TYR A 171 -24.28 -8.45 10.73
N GLY A 172 -23.32 -7.53 10.76
CA GLY A 172 -21.92 -7.81 11.01
C GLY A 172 -21.12 -8.22 9.77
N PRO A 173 -19.79 -8.37 9.94
CA PRO A 173 -18.84 -8.72 8.88
C PRO A 173 -19.20 -9.97 8.06
N ASP A 174 -19.77 -11.00 8.69
CA ASP A 174 -20.14 -12.26 8.04
C ASP A 174 -21.15 -12.10 6.89
N SER A 175 -21.96 -11.03 6.91
CA SER A 175 -22.91 -10.74 5.85
C SER A 175 -22.26 -10.39 4.51
N PHE A 176 -20.97 -10.03 4.50
CA PHE A 176 -20.18 -9.83 3.28
C PHE A 176 -19.64 -11.16 2.72
N TYR A 177 -19.25 -12.09 3.59
CA TYR A 177 -18.62 -13.37 3.23
C TYR A 177 -19.63 -14.50 3.01
N SER A 178 -20.91 -14.25 3.29
CA SER A 178 -21.99 -15.22 3.15
C SER A 178 -23.33 -14.54 2.80
N GLY A 179 -24.29 -15.33 2.30
CA GLY A 179 -25.62 -14.82 1.97
C GLY A 179 -25.65 -13.92 0.71
N PRO A 180 -26.63 -13.01 0.59
CA PRO A 180 -26.93 -12.33 -0.67
C PRO A 180 -25.80 -11.46 -1.24
N ILE A 181 -25.00 -10.79 -0.39
CA ILE A 181 -23.86 -9.99 -0.87
C ILE A 181 -22.80 -10.91 -1.51
N ALA A 182 -22.47 -12.01 -0.84
CA ALA A 182 -21.52 -13.00 -1.37
C ALA A 182 -22.05 -13.66 -2.65
N GLU A 183 -23.33 -14.01 -2.70
CA GLU A 183 -23.96 -14.64 -3.87
C GLU A 183 -23.91 -13.74 -5.11
N THR A 184 -24.28 -12.47 -4.98
CA THR A 184 -24.23 -11.49 -6.08
C THR A 184 -22.79 -11.21 -6.53
N MET A 185 -21.85 -11.13 -5.59
CA MET A 185 -20.42 -10.97 -5.89
C MET A 185 -19.88 -12.12 -6.74
N ILE A 186 -20.13 -13.36 -6.34
CA ILE A 186 -19.67 -14.55 -7.06
C ILE A 186 -20.32 -14.64 -8.44
N GLN A 187 -21.62 -14.33 -8.55
CA GLN A 187 -22.32 -14.28 -9.84
C GLN A 187 -21.69 -13.26 -10.80
N ALA A 188 -21.39 -12.05 -10.32
CA ALA A 188 -20.75 -11.01 -11.13
C ALA A 188 -19.33 -11.40 -11.57
N LEU A 189 -18.52 -11.98 -10.68
CA LEU A 189 -17.19 -12.46 -11.01
C LEU A 189 -17.24 -13.58 -12.06
N GLN A 190 -18.10 -14.58 -11.89
CA GLN A 190 -18.23 -15.70 -12.83
C GLN A 190 -18.77 -15.27 -14.19
N ALA A 191 -19.70 -14.30 -14.23
CA ALA A 191 -20.15 -13.68 -15.47
C ALA A 191 -19.01 -12.96 -16.20
N ALA A 192 -18.03 -12.44 -15.45
CA ALA A 192 -16.80 -11.84 -15.96
C ALA A 192 -15.64 -12.86 -16.10
N ASN A 193 -15.94 -14.16 -16.27
CA ASN A 193 -14.97 -15.25 -16.47
C ASN A 193 -14.12 -15.61 -15.22
N GLY A 194 -14.53 -15.20 -14.01
CA GLY A 194 -13.86 -15.53 -12.75
C GLY A 194 -14.13 -16.94 -12.24
N THR A 195 -13.23 -17.43 -11.38
CA THR A 195 -13.28 -18.79 -10.80
C THR A 195 -13.57 -18.81 -9.30
N MET A 196 -13.64 -17.65 -8.64
CA MET A 196 -13.95 -17.55 -7.22
C MET A 196 -15.32 -18.15 -6.92
N THR A 197 -15.44 -18.79 -5.75
CA THR A 197 -16.64 -19.44 -5.26
C THR A 197 -17.08 -18.86 -3.93
N LEU A 198 -18.31 -19.16 -3.51
CA LEU A 198 -18.79 -18.84 -2.17
C LEU A 198 -17.93 -19.47 -1.07
N GLU A 199 -17.35 -20.63 -1.35
CA GLU A 199 -16.51 -21.34 -0.40
C GLU A 199 -15.17 -20.64 -0.20
N ASP A 200 -14.62 -20.01 -1.24
CA ASP A 200 -13.43 -19.16 -1.13
C ASP A 200 -13.69 -17.98 -0.18
N LEU A 201 -14.83 -17.29 -0.34
CA LEU A 201 -15.23 -16.18 0.54
C LEU A 201 -15.39 -16.63 2.00
N ARG A 202 -16.09 -17.75 2.23
CA ARG A 202 -16.33 -18.26 3.59
C ARG A 202 -15.05 -18.69 4.30
N ASN A 203 -14.09 -19.24 3.57
CA ASN A 203 -12.86 -19.77 4.13
C ASN A 203 -11.74 -18.73 4.28
N TYR A 204 -11.96 -17.49 3.82
CA TYR A 204 -10.98 -16.43 3.98
C TYR A 204 -10.71 -16.14 5.46
N THR A 205 -9.43 -16.04 5.81
CA THR A 205 -8.96 -15.64 7.15
C THR A 205 -7.77 -14.69 7.02
N ILE A 206 -7.63 -13.78 7.99
CA ILE A 206 -6.43 -12.96 8.15
C ILE A 206 -5.27 -13.81 8.67
N ALA A 207 -4.05 -13.32 8.52
CA ALA A 207 -2.87 -13.84 9.20
C ALA A 207 -2.33 -12.80 10.18
N ILE A 208 -1.87 -13.25 11.35
CA ILE A 208 -1.07 -12.43 12.27
C ILE A 208 0.38 -12.81 12.04
N ARG A 209 1.21 -11.83 11.68
CA ARG A 209 2.61 -12.03 11.29
C ARG A 209 3.55 -11.45 12.34
N ASN A 210 4.81 -11.90 12.31
CA ASN A 210 5.89 -11.27 13.05
C ASN A 210 6.12 -9.84 12.54
N VAL A 211 6.63 -8.98 13.40
CA VAL A 211 7.09 -7.64 13.03
C VAL A 211 8.57 -7.63 12.73
N SER A 212 9.00 -6.68 11.91
CA SER A 212 10.40 -6.37 11.65
C SER A 212 10.78 -5.13 12.45
N GLU A 213 11.83 -5.20 13.27
CA GLU A 213 12.27 -4.09 14.11
C GLU A 213 13.79 -3.85 13.98
N ILE A 214 14.19 -2.58 13.90
CA ILE A 214 15.59 -2.16 13.89
C ILE A 214 15.83 -0.94 14.79
N ASP A 215 17.07 -0.79 15.23
CA ASP A 215 17.58 0.49 15.73
C ASP A 215 18.08 1.35 14.56
N TYR A 216 17.69 2.62 14.54
CA TYR A 216 18.12 3.60 13.56
C TYR A 216 18.27 4.97 14.20
N ARG A 217 19.50 5.50 14.25
CA ARG A 217 19.80 6.85 14.80
C ARG A 217 19.30 7.06 16.24
N GLY A 218 19.29 6.00 17.05
CA GLY A 218 18.77 6.05 18.43
C GLY A 218 17.25 5.95 18.55
N TYR A 219 16.52 5.81 17.43
CA TYR A 219 15.11 5.45 17.41
C TYR A 219 14.96 3.95 17.15
N LYS A 220 13.80 3.41 17.53
CA LYS A 220 13.35 2.09 17.10
C LYS A 220 12.34 2.25 15.97
N ILE A 221 12.52 1.50 14.90
CA ILE A 221 11.62 1.49 13.76
C ILE A 221 11.04 0.09 13.64
N THR A 222 9.72 0.01 13.66
CA THR A 222 8.97 -1.24 13.54
C THR A 222 8.13 -1.21 12.28
N SER A 223 8.11 -2.32 11.55
CA SER A 223 7.35 -2.51 10.32
C SER A 223 6.86 -3.96 10.19
N THR A 224 6.19 -4.27 9.10
CA THR A 224 5.65 -5.59 8.76
C THR A 224 6.71 -6.50 8.14
N THR A 225 6.37 -7.79 8.02
CA THR A 225 7.19 -8.81 7.35
C THR A 225 6.47 -9.32 6.09
N ALA A 226 7.12 -10.21 5.33
CA ALA A 226 6.56 -10.84 4.14
C ALA A 226 5.17 -11.46 4.42
N PRO A 227 4.20 -11.39 3.47
CA PRO A 227 4.36 -10.94 2.08
C PRO A 227 4.34 -9.41 1.89
N SER A 228 4.36 -8.60 2.95
CA SER A 228 4.61 -7.16 2.87
C SER A 228 6.13 -6.85 2.81
N SER A 229 6.50 -5.63 2.40
CA SER A 229 7.90 -5.23 2.18
C SER A 229 8.52 -4.42 3.34
N GLY A 230 7.96 -4.47 4.55
CA GLY A 230 8.51 -3.76 5.71
C GLY A 230 9.98 -4.07 6.00
N THR A 231 10.36 -5.36 6.00
CA THR A 231 11.76 -5.81 6.15
C THR A 231 12.71 -5.21 5.09
N VAL A 232 12.22 -4.92 3.88
CA VAL A 232 13.02 -4.29 2.83
C VAL A 232 13.35 -2.84 3.21
N ALA A 233 12.36 -2.08 3.67
CA ALA A 233 12.59 -0.73 4.19
C ALA A 233 13.54 -0.74 5.41
N MET A 234 13.40 -1.73 6.29
CA MET A 234 14.29 -1.90 7.44
C MET A 234 15.74 -2.17 7.01
N ASN A 235 15.95 -3.02 6.00
CA ASN A 235 17.28 -3.27 5.45
C ASN A 235 17.90 -1.97 4.90
N ILE A 236 17.16 -1.22 4.08
CA ILE A 236 17.62 0.04 3.50
C ILE A 236 18.04 1.01 4.62
N LEU A 237 17.19 1.24 5.62
CA LEU A 237 17.49 2.13 6.75
C LEU A 237 18.70 1.63 7.55
N LYS A 238 18.82 0.32 7.80
CA LYS A 238 19.94 -0.24 8.55
C LYS A 238 21.27 -0.10 7.82
N VAL A 239 21.29 -0.27 6.49
CA VAL A 239 22.47 0.06 5.65
C VAL A 239 22.82 1.54 5.76
N LEU A 240 21.83 2.43 5.64
CA LEU A 240 22.05 3.87 5.73
C LEU A 240 22.50 4.32 7.14
N GLY A 241 22.07 3.62 8.18
CA GLY A 241 22.49 3.86 9.56
C GLY A 241 23.99 3.63 9.82
N THR A 242 24.68 2.92 8.92
CA THR A 242 26.14 2.72 9.01
C THR A 242 26.97 3.94 8.58
N TYR A 243 26.34 4.95 7.94
CA TYR A 243 27.01 6.20 7.57
C TYR A 243 26.83 7.24 8.67
N GLY A 244 27.90 7.91 9.10
CA GLY A 244 27.83 8.92 10.18
C GLY A 244 27.11 10.21 9.74
N ASP A 245 27.71 10.95 8.80
CA ASP A 245 27.14 12.19 8.28
C ASP A 245 26.19 11.89 7.10
N PHE A 246 24.89 12.07 7.30
CA PHE A 246 23.87 11.78 6.30
C PHE A 246 22.98 13.01 6.09
N PHE A 247 22.79 13.42 4.84
CA PHE A 247 22.03 14.62 4.43
C PHE A 247 22.46 15.95 5.07
N THR A 248 23.73 16.08 5.46
CA THR A 248 24.30 17.41 5.80
C THR A 248 24.44 18.28 4.53
N PRO A 249 24.48 19.62 4.65
CA PRO A 249 24.64 20.51 3.49
C PRO A 249 25.81 20.15 2.57
N ASP A 250 26.95 19.75 3.14
CA ASP A 250 28.15 19.38 2.37
C ASP A 250 28.09 17.96 1.78
N ASN A 251 27.17 17.11 2.25
CA ASN A 251 27.11 15.69 1.90
C ASN A 251 25.79 15.26 1.24
N VAL A 252 24.89 16.19 0.92
CA VAL A 252 23.56 15.90 0.33
C VAL A 252 23.67 15.02 -0.92
N ASN A 253 24.55 15.38 -1.86
CA ASN A 253 24.73 14.66 -3.13
C ASN A 253 25.16 13.21 -2.94
N LEU A 254 26.15 12.99 -2.06
CA LEU A 254 26.64 11.64 -1.78
C LEU A 254 25.65 10.84 -0.93
N SER A 255 24.89 11.51 -0.06
CA SER A 255 23.80 10.88 0.70
C SER A 255 22.68 10.40 -0.22
N THR A 256 22.28 11.21 -1.21
CA THR A 256 21.32 10.81 -2.26
C THR A 256 21.83 9.62 -3.06
N HIS A 257 23.13 9.60 -3.41
CA HIS A 257 23.73 8.45 -4.09
C HIS A 257 23.68 7.17 -3.24
N ARG A 258 24.07 7.26 -1.97
CA ARG A 258 24.03 6.12 -1.04
C ARG A 258 22.61 5.64 -0.76
N LEU A 259 21.64 6.56 -0.69
CA LEU A 259 20.22 6.26 -0.57
C LEU A 259 19.74 5.40 -1.75
N ASP A 260 20.04 5.83 -2.97
CA ASP A 260 19.69 5.10 -4.20
C ASP A 260 20.33 3.71 -4.22
N GLU A 261 21.64 3.61 -3.95
CA GLU A 261 22.35 2.33 -3.93
C GLU A 261 21.80 1.38 -2.85
N ALA A 262 21.45 1.89 -1.66
CA ALA A 262 20.82 1.10 -0.62
C ALA A 262 19.42 0.61 -1.04
N MET A 263 18.62 1.46 -1.70
CA MET A 263 17.33 1.05 -2.28
C MET A 263 17.52 -0.09 -3.27
N ARG A 264 18.47 0.03 -4.20
CA ARG A 264 18.77 -1.01 -5.21
C ARG A 264 19.12 -2.35 -4.58
N PHE A 265 19.95 -2.38 -3.52
CA PHE A 265 20.22 -3.62 -2.77
C PHE A 265 18.96 -4.15 -2.04
N GLY A 266 18.17 -3.27 -1.42
CA GLY A 266 16.92 -3.65 -0.78
C GLY A 266 15.94 -4.34 -1.75
N TYR A 267 15.74 -3.77 -2.95
CA TYR A 267 14.88 -4.39 -3.99
C TYR A 267 15.47 -5.68 -4.54
N GLY A 268 16.80 -5.79 -4.64
CA GLY A 268 17.46 -7.05 -5.00
C GLY A 268 17.14 -8.18 -4.01
N LEU A 269 17.16 -7.89 -2.70
CA LEU A 269 16.72 -8.85 -1.68
C LEU A 269 15.22 -9.15 -1.78
N ARG A 270 14.40 -8.11 -1.99
CA ARG A 270 12.93 -8.22 -2.10
C ARG A 270 12.50 -9.26 -3.13
N ALA A 271 13.24 -9.41 -4.24
CA ALA A 271 12.88 -10.35 -5.31
C ALA A 271 12.78 -11.82 -4.85
N ASN A 272 13.36 -12.17 -3.70
CA ASN A 272 13.31 -13.50 -3.12
C ASN A 272 12.20 -13.67 -2.06
N LEU A 273 11.45 -12.62 -1.76
CA LEU A 273 10.33 -12.66 -0.82
C LEU A 273 9.06 -13.24 -1.48
N GLY A 274 8.19 -13.81 -0.66
CA GLY A 274 6.85 -14.29 -1.03
C GLY A 274 6.05 -14.64 0.23
N ASP A 275 4.91 -15.32 0.07
CA ASP A 275 4.05 -15.68 1.22
C ASP A 275 4.73 -16.71 2.15
N PRO A 276 5.01 -16.37 3.43
CA PRO A 276 5.62 -17.29 4.38
C PRO A 276 4.74 -18.50 4.71
N SER A 277 3.43 -18.44 4.44
CA SER A 277 2.54 -19.59 4.60
C SER A 277 2.77 -20.67 3.53
N PHE A 278 3.52 -20.36 2.47
CA PHE A 278 3.81 -21.26 1.35
C PHE A 278 5.30 -21.49 1.11
N LEU A 279 6.17 -20.64 1.68
CA LEU A 279 7.61 -20.70 1.50
C LEU A 279 8.30 -20.98 2.84
N GLU A 280 8.96 -22.13 2.93
CA GLU A 280 9.78 -22.48 4.09
C GLU A 280 11.00 -21.55 4.21
N GLY A 281 11.37 -21.20 5.44
CA GLY A 281 12.55 -20.39 5.73
C GLY A 281 12.41 -18.89 5.49
N MET A 282 11.20 -18.39 5.20
CA MET A 282 10.98 -16.95 4.97
C MET A 282 11.32 -16.06 6.18
N ASP A 283 11.04 -16.53 7.39
CA ASP A 283 11.40 -15.81 8.61
C ASP A 283 12.92 -15.71 8.76
N ALA A 284 13.63 -16.83 8.59
CA ALA A 284 15.09 -16.87 8.66
C ALA A 284 15.76 -16.01 7.58
N TYR A 285 15.20 -15.98 6.36
CA TYR A 285 15.70 -15.11 5.29
C TYR A 285 15.54 -13.63 5.64
N GLN A 286 14.38 -13.24 6.17
CA GLN A 286 14.12 -11.85 6.58
C GLN A 286 14.97 -11.42 7.78
N GLU A 287 15.24 -12.33 8.72
CA GLU A 287 16.20 -12.10 9.80
C GLU A 287 17.62 -11.89 9.24
N ASP A 288 18.04 -12.75 8.30
CA ASP A 288 19.35 -12.67 7.64
C ASP A 288 19.55 -11.33 6.91
N MET A 289 18.52 -10.84 6.22
CA MET A 289 18.52 -9.51 5.58
C MET A 289 18.92 -8.39 6.54
N LEU A 290 18.65 -8.54 7.85
CA LEU A 290 18.89 -7.52 8.85
C LEU A 290 20.12 -7.81 9.73
N THR A 291 20.83 -8.92 9.52
CA THR A 291 22.03 -9.22 10.33
C THR A 291 23.15 -8.22 10.05
N LYS A 292 24.04 -8.02 11.03
CA LYS A 292 25.22 -7.17 10.85
C LYS A 292 26.07 -7.63 9.65
N ALA A 293 26.20 -8.93 9.44
CA ALA A 293 26.99 -9.50 8.35
C ALA A 293 26.45 -9.06 6.97
N THR A 294 25.14 -9.22 6.73
CA THR A 294 24.50 -8.82 5.47
C THR A 294 24.57 -7.31 5.26
N ILE A 295 24.36 -6.52 6.31
CA ILE A 295 24.45 -5.06 6.24
C ILE A 295 25.88 -4.59 5.93
N ASP A 296 26.88 -5.18 6.57
CA ASP A 296 28.30 -4.88 6.29
C ASP A 296 28.69 -5.28 4.85
N GLU A 297 28.19 -6.42 4.36
CA GLU A 297 28.42 -6.87 2.99
C GLU A 297 27.85 -5.87 1.97
N ILE A 298 26.59 -5.46 2.14
CA ILE A 298 25.96 -4.44 1.29
C ILE A 298 26.76 -3.15 1.36
N ARG A 299 27.12 -2.70 2.57
CA ARG A 299 27.87 -1.47 2.81
C ARG A 299 29.23 -1.45 2.10
N GLN A 300 29.92 -2.59 2.03
CA GLN A 300 31.18 -2.75 1.32
C GLN A 300 31.01 -2.73 -0.21
N LYS A 301 29.88 -3.21 -0.72
CA LYS A 301 29.58 -3.19 -2.16
C LYS A 301 29.15 -1.82 -2.67
N ILE A 302 28.57 -0.95 -1.84
CA ILE A 302 28.21 0.42 -2.23
C ILE A 302 29.47 1.24 -2.53
N SER A 303 29.59 1.75 -3.76
CA SER A 303 30.73 2.55 -4.20
C SER A 303 30.38 4.04 -4.25
N ASP A 304 31.00 4.86 -3.42
CA ASP A 304 30.80 6.32 -3.42
C ASP A 304 31.19 7.03 -4.75
N ILE A 305 31.78 6.31 -5.71
CA ILE A 305 32.30 6.86 -6.96
C ILE A 305 31.40 6.54 -8.16
N ARG A 306 30.61 5.46 -8.11
CA ARG A 306 29.74 5.05 -9.23
C ARG A 306 28.64 4.08 -8.79
N THR A 307 27.52 4.06 -9.53
CA THR A 307 26.58 2.93 -9.51
C THR A 307 27.15 1.72 -10.27
N GLN A 308 26.55 0.55 -10.06
CA GLN A 308 26.98 -0.72 -10.64
C GLN A 308 25.93 -1.30 -11.58
N ASN A 309 26.30 -2.35 -12.31
CA ASN A 309 25.36 -3.11 -13.11
C ASN A 309 24.32 -3.82 -12.22
N VAL A 310 23.10 -3.98 -12.72
CA VAL A 310 21.98 -4.62 -12.01
C VAL A 310 22.35 -5.98 -11.40
N SER A 311 23.17 -6.77 -12.11
CA SER A 311 23.62 -8.10 -11.67
C SER A 311 24.43 -8.12 -10.37
N VAL A 312 24.91 -6.97 -9.89
CA VAL A 312 25.55 -6.87 -8.57
C VAL A 312 24.53 -6.86 -7.44
N TYR A 313 23.36 -6.27 -7.68
CA TYR A 313 22.28 -6.14 -6.68
C TYR A 313 21.34 -7.34 -6.71
N ASP A 314 21.07 -7.88 -7.91
CA ASP A 314 20.32 -9.11 -8.11
C ASP A 314 21.03 -10.01 -9.13
N PRO A 315 21.89 -10.94 -8.67
CA PRO A 315 22.58 -11.88 -9.55
C PRO A 315 21.65 -12.92 -10.18
N SER A 316 20.45 -13.12 -9.63
CA SER A 316 19.47 -14.09 -10.12
C SER A 316 18.64 -13.55 -11.30
N GLY A 317 18.61 -12.22 -11.48
CA GLY A 317 17.96 -11.56 -12.62
C GLY A 317 16.43 -11.64 -12.56
N TYR A 318 15.86 -11.57 -11.37
CA TYR A 318 14.42 -11.52 -11.15
C TYR A 318 13.84 -10.16 -11.53
N GLU A 319 12.58 -10.18 -11.95
CA GLU A 319 11.83 -8.96 -12.20
C GLU A 319 11.41 -8.28 -10.89
N SER A 320 11.29 -6.95 -10.93
CA SER A 320 10.52 -6.19 -9.95
C SER A 320 9.23 -5.73 -10.63
N LEU A 321 8.09 -6.21 -10.13
CA LEU A 321 6.78 -5.82 -10.64
C LEU A 321 6.51 -4.34 -10.31
N GLU A 322 6.07 -3.60 -11.32
CA GLU A 322 5.47 -2.28 -11.11
C GLU A 322 4.02 -2.49 -10.69
N THR A 323 3.71 -2.16 -9.44
CA THR A 323 2.35 -2.15 -8.94
C THR A 323 1.92 -0.70 -8.73
N PRO A 324 0.71 -0.28 -9.12
CA PRO A 324 0.12 1.01 -8.80
C PRO A 324 -1.04 0.87 -7.79
N GLY A 325 -1.55 2.02 -7.31
CA GLY A 325 -2.82 2.12 -6.57
C GLY A 325 -2.81 1.54 -5.15
N THR A 326 -3.00 2.40 -4.14
CA THR A 326 -3.22 2.03 -2.74
C THR A 326 -3.71 3.27 -1.97
N SER A 327 -4.11 3.13 -0.70
CA SER A 327 -4.23 4.21 0.28
C SER A 327 -3.42 3.90 1.53
N HIS A 328 -2.69 4.89 2.04
CA HIS A 328 -2.14 4.84 3.39
C HIS A 328 -3.01 5.67 4.33
N ILE A 329 -3.27 5.14 5.52
CA ILE A 329 -3.99 5.82 6.60
C ILE A 329 -3.18 5.61 7.88
N ALA A 330 -3.01 6.68 8.65
CA ALA A 330 -2.37 6.65 9.95
C ALA A 330 -3.33 7.21 11.01
N THR A 331 -3.41 6.56 12.17
CA THR A 331 -4.15 7.08 13.33
C THR A 331 -3.31 6.94 14.58
N ALA A 332 -3.49 7.89 15.50
CA ALA A 332 -2.90 7.84 16.83
C ALA A 332 -3.83 8.51 17.84
N ASP A 333 -3.69 8.15 19.12
CA ASP A 333 -4.39 8.83 20.21
C ASP A 333 -3.50 9.09 21.43
N HIS A 334 -4.03 9.84 22.38
CA HIS A 334 -3.33 10.30 23.59
C HIS A 334 -2.85 9.17 24.51
N SER A 335 -3.37 7.94 24.37
CA SER A 335 -2.91 6.79 25.15
C SER A 335 -1.60 6.19 24.62
N GLY A 336 -1.12 6.67 23.46
CA GLY A 336 0.01 6.10 22.76
C GLY A 336 -0.39 4.97 21.79
N PHE A 337 -1.68 4.74 21.59
CA PHE A 337 -2.17 3.84 20.53
C PHE A 337 -1.80 4.45 19.17
N ALA A 338 -1.13 3.69 18.31
CA ALA A 338 -0.76 4.11 16.96
C ALA A 338 -0.98 2.99 15.95
N ILE A 339 -1.53 3.33 14.79
CA ILE A 339 -1.83 2.39 13.71
C ILE A 339 -1.40 2.99 12.38
N SER A 340 -0.67 2.22 11.58
CA SER A 340 -0.40 2.50 10.16
C SER A 340 -0.99 1.40 9.31
N THR A 341 -1.91 1.74 8.43
CA THR A 341 -2.61 0.81 7.55
C THR A 341 -2.43 1.22 6.11
N ILE A 342 -2.15 0.25 5.25
CA ILE A 342 -2.21 0.45 3.81
C ILE A 342 -3.20 -0.56 3.24
N THR A 343 -4.21 -0.07 2.52
CA THR A 343 -5.33 -0.83 1.93
C THR A 343 -5.38 -0.58 0.42
N THR A 344 -5.81 -1.57 -0.36
CA THR A 344 -5.90 -1.45 -1.82
C THR A 344 -6.92 -2.38 -2.46
N ILE A 345 -7.34 -2.05 -3.68
CA ILE A 345 -7.93 -2.96 -4.67
C ILE A 345 -7.00 -3.20 -5.87
N ASN A 346 -5.70 -2.94 -5.67
CA ASN A 346 -4.62 -2.86 -6.65
C ASN A 346 -4.78 -1.72 -7.67
N LEU A 347 -5.03 -2.02 -8.94
CA LEU A 347 -5.05 -1.01 -10.01
C LEU A 347 -6.24 -0.05 -9.84
N LEU A 348 -6.21 1.05 -10.60
CA LEU A 348 -7.31 2.01 -10.59
C LEU A 348 -8.63 1.34 -11.01
N PHE A 349 -9.59 1.28 -10.09
CA PHE A 349 -10.88 0.58 -10.22
C PHE A 349 -10.74 -0.95 -10.35
N GLY A 350 -9.65 -1.51 -9.81
CA GLY A 350 -9.39 -2.95 -9.68
C GLY A 350 -9.55 -3.70 -11.00
N SER A 351 -10.31 -4.80 -10.98
CA SER A 351 -10.52 -5.66 -12.14
C SER A 351 -11.47 -5.12 -13.20
N LYS A 352 -11.96 -3.89 -13.02
CA LYS A 352 -13.07 -3.29 -13.80
C LYS A 352 -14.38 -4.07 -13.71
N VAL A 353 -14.49 -5.02 -12.78
CA VAL A 353 -15.75 -5.69 -12.45
C VAL A 353 -16.40 -4.96 -11.29
N MET A 354 -17.66 -4.58 -11.49
CA MET A 354 -18.50 -3.99 -10.47
C MET A 354 -19.74 -4.86 -10.30
N VAL A 355 -20.06 -5.24 -9.08
CA VAL A 355 -21.21 -6.10 -8.77
C VAL A 355 -22.50 -5.29 -8.99
N PRO A 356 -23.41 -5.67 -9.92
CA PRO A 356 -24.57 -4.87 -10.29
C PRO A 356 -25.57 -4.58 -9.16
N GLU A 357 -25.71 -5.48 -8.20
CA GLU A 357 -26.68 -5.36 -7.12
C GLU A 357 -26.17 -4.52 -5.96
N THR A 358 -24.86 -4.58 -5.68
CA THR A 358 -24.25 -4.02 -4.46
C THR A 358 -23.37 -2.81 -4.72
N GLY A 359 -22.89 -2.63 -5.95
CA GLY A 359 -21.94 -1.58 -6.32
C GLY A 359 -20.54 -1.73 -5.72
N ILE A 360 -20.21 -2.94 -5.27
CA ILE A 360 -18.84 -3.31 -4.92
C ILE A 360 -17.99 -3.32 -6.21
N ILE A 361 -16.87 -2.60 -6.20
CA ILE A 361 -15.85 -2.65 -7.25
C ILE A 361 -14.85 -3.71 -6.81
N MET A 362 -14.58 -4.72 -7.64
CA MET A 362 -13.70 -5.83 -7.28
C MET A 362 -12.22 -5.52 -7.49
N ASN A 363 -11.36 -6.05 -6.62
CA ASN A 363 -9.90 -5.94 -6.75
C ASN A 363 -9.36 -6.68 -7.99
N ASN A 364 -8.14 -6.38 -8.38
CA ASN A 364 -7.36 -7.22 -9.28
C ASN A 364 -6.02 -7.66 -8.67
N GLU A 365 -6.05 -8.15 -7.44
CA GLU A 365 -4.85 -8.48 -6.70
C GLU A 365 -4.07 -9.67 -7.25
N MET A 366 -4.69 -10.49 -8.11
CA MET A 366 -3.99 -11.60 -8.76
C MET A 366 -2.87 -11.13 -9.70
N ASP A 367 -2.89 -9.86 -10.13
CA ASP A 367 -1.84 -9.19 -10.91
C ASP A 367 -0.49 -9.11 -10.18
N ASP A 368 -0.51 -9.09 -8.85
CA ASP A 368 0.72 -8.98 -8.06
C ASP A 368 1.51 -10.31 -8.00
N PHE A 369 0.98 -11.41 -8.54
CA PHE A 369 1.74 -12.65 -8.68
C PHE A 369 2.64 -12.65 -9.91
N SER A 370 3.83 -13.24 -9.77
CA SER A 370 4.71 -13.52 -10.90
C SER A 370 4.13 -14.62 -11.79
N VAL A 371 4.11 -14.40 -13.12
CA VAL A 371 3.54 -15.32 -14.11
C VAL A 371 4.65 -16.09 -14.83
N PRO A 372 4.75 -17.42 -14.69
CA PRO A 372 5.82 -18.20 -15.33
C PRO A 372 5.88 -18.00 -16.84
N GLY A 373 7.09 -17.84 -17.37
CA GLY A 373 7.32 -17.72 -18.81
C GLY A 373 6.92 -16.37 -19.43
N SER A 374 6.37 -15.44 -18.65
CA SER A 374 6.36 -14.03 -19.01
C SER A 374 7.71 -13.42 -18.64
N SER A 375 8.27 -12.54 -19.46
CA SER A 375 9.40 -11.71 -19.03
C SER A 375 8.99 -10.28 -19.24
N ASN A 376 9.40 -9.39 -18.33
CA ASN A 376 9.19 -7.97 -18.58
C ASN A 376 9.97 -7.52 -19.84
N SER A 377 9.72 -6.30 -20.30
CA SER A 377 10.31 -5.75 -21.54
C SER A 377 11.85 -5.67 -21.55
N PHE A 378 12.50 -5.98 -20.42
CA PHE A 378 13.96 -5.94 -20.23
C PHE A 378 14.58 -7.34 -20.06
N GLY A 379 13.79 -8.42 -20.18
CA GLY A 379 14.27 -9.79 -20.16
C GLY A 379 14.49 -10.39 -18.77
N TYR A 380 13.98 -9.74 -17.70
CA TYR A 380 14.03 -10.29 -16.35
C TYR A 380 13.00 -11.39 -16.15
N ILE A 381 13.34 -12.37 -15.31
CA ILE A 381 12.51 -13.55 -15.13
C ILE A 381 11.58 -13.43 -13.92
N PRO A 382 10.39 -14.05 -13.99
CA PRO A 382 9.44 -14.11 -12.89
C PRO A 382 10.03 -14.74 -11.62
N SER A 383 9.74 -14.16 -10.46
CA SER A 383 10.18 -14.73 -9.19
C SER A 383 9.35 -15.95 -8.81
N LYS A 384 10.01 -17.11 -8.70
CA LYS A 384 9.36 -18.37 -8.30
C LYS A 384 8.74 -18.28 -6.91
N ALA A 385 9.35 -17.50 -6.01
CA ALA A 385 8.83 -17.24 -4.66
C ALA A 385 7.43 -16.63 -4.71
N ASN A 386 7.10 -15.90 -5.78
CA ASN A 386 5.84 -15.22 -5.97
C ASN A 386 4.94 -15.84 -7.07
N PHE A 387 5.10 -17.13 -7.37
CA PHE A 387 4.17 -17.82 -8.29
C PHE A 387 2.81 -18.11 -7.64
N ILE A 388 1.78 -18.14 -8.48
CA ILE A 388 0.38 -18.38 -8.09
C ILE A 388 0.22 -19.78 -7.50
N ARG A 389 -0.47 -19.87 -6.37
CA ARG A 389 -0.93 -21.13 -5.75
C ARG A 389 -2.31 -20.91 -5.13
N PRO A 390 -3.21 -21.91 -5.10
CA PRO A 390 -4.46 -21.84 -4.36
C PRO A 390 -4.25 -21.35 -2.93
N GLY A 391 -5.02 -20.35 -2.48
CA GLY A 391 -4.98 -19.81 -1.12
C GLY A 391 -3.76 -18.97 -0.75
N LYS A 392 -2.79 -18.80 -1.66
CA LYS A 392 -1.59 -18.00 -1.42
C LYS A 392 -1.88 -16.50 -1.51
N ARG A 393 -1.12 -15.69 -0.76
CA ARG A 393 -1.14 -14.22 -0.85
C ARG A 393 -0.03 -13.72 -1.78
N PRO A 394 -0.29 -12.75 -2.67
CA PRO A 394 0.75 -12.19 -3.52
C PRO A 394 1.70 -11.26 -2.73
N LEU A 395 2.96 -11.20 -3.16
CA LEU A 395 3.97 -10.29 -2.60
C LEU A 395 3.54 -8.83 -2.83
N SER A 396 3.66 -8.00 -1.79
CA SER A 396 3.26 -6.60 -1.82
C SER A 396 4.40 -5.66 -1.44
N SER A 397 4.38 -4.46 -2.03
CA SER A 397 5.28 -3.34 -1.69
C SER A 397 4.80 -2.52 -0.48
N ILE A 398 3.62 -2.84 0.05
CA ILE A 398 3.06 -2.20 1.24
C ILE A 398 4.08 -2.24 2.39
N THR A 399 4.30 -1.09 3.03
CA THR A 399 5.33 -0.89 4.07
C THR A 399 4.83 0.12 5.12
N PRO A 400 3.88 -0.25 6.00
CA PRO A 400 3.53 0.58 7.15
C PRO A 400 4.68 0.58 8.16
N ALA A 401 4.99 1.73 8.75
CA ALA A 401 6.09 1.85 9.71
C ALA A 401 5.73 2.79 10.87
N ILE A 402 6.15 2.41 12.07
CA ILE A 402 6.03 3.23 13.27
C ILE A 402 7.42 3.39 13.88
N VAL A 403 7.79 4.64 14.13
CA VAL A 403 9.05 5.04 14.77
C VAL A 403 8.75 5.39 16.23
N THR A 404 9.53 4.83 17.15
CA THR A 404 9.46 5.11 18.59
C THR A 404 10.79 5.66 19.10
N ARG A 405 10.70 6.50 20.13
CA ARG A 405 11.85 7.01 20.88
C ARG A 405 12.48 5.92 21.75
N PRO A 406 13.71 6.13 22.28
CA PRO A 406 14.31 5.22 23.27
C PRO A 406 13.43 4.89 24.47
N ASP A 407 12.57 5.82 24.90
CA ASP A 407 11.63 5.64 26.01
C ASP A 407 10.36 4.85 25.62
N GLY A 408 10.27 4.39 24.38
CA GLY A 408 9.16 3.63 23.83
C GLY A 408 7.99 4.49 23.35
N THR A 409 8.01 5.81 23.52
CA THR A 409 6.93 6.68 23.06
C THR A 409 6.93 6.82 21.54
N VAL A 410 5.73 6.93 20.93
CA VAL A 410 5.59 7.13 19.49
C VAL A 410 6.25 8.46 19.08
N PHE A 411 7.06 8.43 18.04
CA PHE A 411 7.70 9.60 17.44
C PHE A 411 7.07 9.94 16.09
N PHE A 412 6.94 8.96 15.20
CA PHE A 412 6.50 9.17 13.83
C PHE A 412 5.78 7.94 13.29
N ILE A 413 4.69 8.13 12.55
CA ILE A 413 3.98 7.09 11.83
C ILE A 413 4.11 7.41 10.35
N ALA A 414 4.62 6.44 9.58
CA ALA A 414 4.93 6.62 8.18
C ALA A 414 4.37 5.46 7.34
N GLY A 415 3.96 5.82 6.14
CA GLY A 415 3.56 4.89 5.10
C GLY A 415 3.22 5.67 3.86
N SER A 416 3.03 4.96 2.76
CA SER A 416 2.73 5.59 1.48
C SER A 416 1.80 4.72 0.67
N ALA A 417 1.11 5.37 -0.25
CA ALA A 417 0.53 4.75 -1.41
C ALA A 417 1.41 4.96 -2.66
N GLY A 418 1.16 4.17 -3.72
CA GLY A 418 1.93 4.21 -4.98
C GLY A 418 2.66 2.90 -5.33
N GLY A 419 2.06 1.77 -4.97
CA GLY A 419 2.55 0.39 -5.18
C GLY A 419 4.06 0.21 -5.00
N SER A 420 4.82 -0.06 -6.06
CA SER A 420 6.27 -0.31 -5.90
C SER A 420 7.03 0.84 -5.24
N ARG A 421 6.54 2.09 -5.33
CA ARG A 421 7.17 3.29 -4.73
C ARG A 421 6.99 3.40 -3.22
N ILE A 422 6.11 2.60 -2.63
CA ILE A 422 5.75 2.67 -1.21
C ILE A 422 6.98 2.54 -0.30
N ILE A 423 7.85 1.56 -0.58
CA ILE A 423 9.07 1.30 0.20
C ILE A 423 9.95 2.55 0.20
N THR A 424 10.28 3.07 -0.99
CA THR A 424 11.17 4.23 -1.14
C THR A 424 10.61 5.50 -0.51
N ALA A 425 9.30 5.74 -0.62
CA ALA A 425 8.64 6.91 -0.03
C ALA A 425 8.62 6.83 1.51
N THR A 426 8.34 5.64 2.05
CA THR A 426 8.34 5.41 3.51
C THR A 426 9.72 5.62 4.10
N VAL A 427 10.76 5.05 3.48
CA VAL A 427 12.17 5.24 3.89
C VAL A 427 12.56 6.72 3.88
N GLN A 428 12.27 7.44 2.80
CA GLN A 428 12.59 8.87 2.70
C GLN A 428 11.87 9.70 3.78
N ASN A 429 10.57 9.46 4.00
CA ASN A 429 9.81 10.19 5.02
C ASN A 429 10.36 9.95 6.43
N ILE A 430 10.81 8.73 6.74
CA ILE A 430 11.47 8.41 8.01
C ILE A 430 12.78 9.19 8.14
N ILE A 431 13.62 9.19 7.10
CA ILE A 431 14.89 9.94 7.09
C ILE A 431 14.64 11.44 7.29
N HIS A 432 13.66 12.01 6.59
CA HIS A 432 13.28 13.42 6.73
C HIS A 432 12.83 13.77 8.15
N ALA A 433 12.10 12.88 8.82
CA ALA A 433 11.67 13.09 10.19
C ALA A 433 12.78 12.87 11.22
N VAL A 434 13.62 11.84 11.04
CA VAL A 434 14.63 11.38 12.00
C VAL A 434 15.96 12.12 11.83
N ASP A 435 16.53 12.13 10.62
CA ASP A 435 17.85 12.71 10.34
C ASP A 435 17.77 14.23 10.11
N GLU A 436 16.72 14.73 9.44
CA GLU A 436 16.54 16.18 9.17
C GLU A 436 15.64 16.90 10.20
N GLY A 437 14.93 16.15 11.06
CA GLY A 437 14.10 16.72 12.13
C GLY A 437 12.82 17.43 11.67
N LEU A 438 12.38 17.21 10.43
CA LEU A 438 11.28 17.93 9.78
C LEU A 438 9.91 17.58 10.39
N SER A 439 8.96 18.53 10.32
CA SER A 439 7.55 18.27 10.63
C SER A 439 6.95 17.23 9.68
N ALA A 440 5.78 16.67 10.02
CA ALA A 440 5.07 15.75 9.16
C ALA A 440 4.79 16.37 7.77
N ALA A 441 4.30 17.62 7.74
CA ALA A 441 4.02 18.33 6.49
C ALA A 441 5.29 18.59 5.65
N GLU A 442 6.38 19.04 6.29
CA GLU A 442 7.65 19.29 5.59
C GLU A 442 8.28 18.00 5.06
N ALA A 443 8.25 16.91 5.84
CA ALA A 443 8.76 15.61 5.43
C ALA A 443 8.00 15.08 4.20
N LEU A 444 6.66 15.17 4.20
CA LEU A 444 5.84 14.77 3.05
C LEU A 444 6.08 15.66 1.80
N ALA A 445 6.38 16.94 1.99
CA ALA A 445 6.59 17.89 0.91
C ALA A 445 7.94 17.75 0.18
N LYS A 446 8.93 17.07 0.78
CA LYS A 446 10.24 16.86 0.16
C LYS A 446 10.12 16.17 -1.22
N PRO A 447 10.85 16.63 -2.25
CA PRO A 447 10.91 15.96 -3.55
C PRO A 447 11.38 14.51 -3.41
N ARG A 448 10.81 13.59 -4.19
CA ARG A 448 11.09 12.15 -4.08
C ARG A 448 12.02 11.61 -5.15
N LEU A 449 12.88 10.69 -4.72
CA LEU A 449 13.63 9.76 -5.55
C LEU A 449 12.99 8.37 -5.46
N HIS A 450 13.04 7.60 -6.53
CA HIS A 450 12.65 6.20 -6.55
C HIS A 450 13.53 5.39 -7.49
N ASP A 451 14.06 4.27 -6.99
CA ASP A 451 14.71 3.23 -7.79
C ASP A 451 14.30 1.88 -7.20
N GLN A 452 13.71 1.03 -8.03
CA GLN A 452 13.26 -0.32 -7.67
C GLN A 452 14.12 -1.41 -8.31
N LEU A 453 15.36 -1.08 -8.66
CA LEU A 453 16.36 -1.87 -9.38
C LEU A 453 16.01 -2.18 -10.85
N VAL A 454 14.78 -2.65 -11.10
CA VAL A 454 14.28 -3.03 -12.44
C VAL A 454 12.92 -2.36 -12.68
N PRO A 455 12.76 -1.54 -13.74
CA PRO A 455 13.76 -1.18 -14.75
C PRO A 455 14.95 -0.41 -14.16
N ASN A 456 16.12 -0.51 -14.79
CA ASN A 456 17.36 0.14 -14.33
C ASN A 456 17.32 1.66 -14.56
N GLN A 457 16.56 2.37 -13.73
CA GLN A 457 16.31 3.79 -13.79
C GLN A 457 16.17 4.38 -12.39
N SER A 458 16.83 5.51 -12.16
CA SER A 458 16.67 6.31 -10.95
C SER A 458 15.73 7.47 -11.26
N VAL A 459 14.53 7.43 -10.70
CA VAL A 459 13.43 8.35 -11.00
C VAL A 459 13.40 9.49 -10.00
N PHE A 460 13.40 10.73 -10.50
CA PHE A 460 13.34 11.96 -9.69
C PHE A 460 12.11 12.79 -10.04
N GLU A 461 11.42 13.31 -9.03
CA GLU A 461 10.37 14.33 -9.25
C GLU A 461 10.97 15.62 -9.81
N TYR A 462 10.25 16.35 -10.68
CA TYR A 462 10.74 17.59 -11.31
C TYR A 462 11.22 18.67 -10.35
N THR A 463 10.79 18.63 -9.09
CA THR A 463 11.17 19.58 -8.04
C THR A 463 12.47 19.21 -7.31
N TYR A 464 13.10 18.07 -7.66
CA TYR A 464 14.38 17.67 -7.08
C TYR A 464 15.51 18.61 -7.51
N ASP A 465 16.51 18.80 -6.64
CA ASP A 465 17.63 19.70 -6.92
C ASP A 465 18.46 19.25 -8.14
N ASN A 466 18.60 20.14 -9.12
CA ASN A 466 19.28 19.86 -10.38
C ASN A 466 20.77 19.54 -10.21
N ALA A 467 21.44 20.16 -9.23
CA ALA A 467 22.87 19.89 -8.98
C ALA A 467 23.06 18.48 -8.41
N THR A 468 22.17 18.05 -7.53
CA THR A 468 22.11 16.69 -6.99
C THR A 468 21.88 15.68 -8.10
N VAL A 469 20.89 15.91 -8.98
CA VAL A 469 20.60 14.99 -10.09
C VAL A 469 21.74 14.94 -11.11
N ALA A 470 22.40 16.07 -11.39
CA ALA A 470 23.61 16.09 -12.22
C ALA A 470 24.76 15.28 -11.59
N PHE A 471 24.93 15.34 -10.27
CA PHE A 471 25.87 14.50 -9.53
C PHE A 471 25.52 13.02 -9.68
N MET A 472 24.24 12.64 -9.53
CA MET A 472 23.78 11.26 -9.71
C MET A 472 24.12 10.73 -11.11
N LYS A 473 23.87 11.54 -12.15
CA LYS A 473 24.24 11.19 -13.54
C LYS A 473 25.76 11.03 -13.70
N ALA A 474 26.57 11.88 -13.06
CA ALA A 474 28.02 11.75 -13.07
C ALA A 474 28.53 10.48 -12.37
N LYS A 475 27.76 9.91 -11.44
CA LYS A 475 28.00 8.59 -10.84
C LYS A 475 27.50 7.42 -11.71
N GLY A 476 26.92 7.69 -12.88
CA GLY A 476 26.48 6.67 -13.82
C GLY A 476 25.01 6.25 -13.68
N HIS A 477 24.23 6.91 -12.82
CA HIS A 477 22.80 6.63 -12.66
C HIS A 477 22.01 6.98 -13.92
N ASN A 478 21.08 6.11 -14.29
CA ASN A 478 20.18 6.32 -15.42
C ASN A 478 18.97 7.17 -14.99
N VAL A 479 19.20 8.48 -14.92
CA VAL A 479 18.23 9.45 -14.42
C VAL A 479 17.01 9.57 -15.34
N THR A 480 15.83 9.46 -14.74
CA THR A 480 14.54 9.76 -15.38
C THR A 480 13.77 10.77 -14.55
N TRP A 481 13.15 11.75 -15.20
CA TRP A 481 12.37 12.79 -14.52
C TRP A 481 10.87 12.52 -14.63
N VAL A 482 10.13 12.70 -13.53
CA VAL A 482 8.67 12.52 -13.50
C VAL A 482 7.96 13.68 -12.82
N ALA A 483 6.67 13.83 -13.14
CA ALA A 483 5.80 14.76 -12.44
C ALA A 483 5.67 14.34 -10.96
N PRO A 484 5.55 15.31 -10.03
CA PRO A 484 5.29 15.00 -8.64
C PRO A 484 4.00 14.19 -8.44
N GLY A 485 3.99 13.32 -7.44
CA GLY A 485 2.76 12.67 -6.96
C GLY A 485 2.54 11.28 -7.52
N SER A 486 3.62 10.58 -7.92
CA SER A 486 3.58 9.15 -8.24
C SER A 486 3.48 8.25 -7.00
N SER A 487 3.67 8.81 -5.80
CA SER A 487 3.36 8.19 -4.52
C SER A 487 2.65 9.22 -3.63
N THR A 488 1.78 8.76 -2.73
CA THR A 488 1.02 9.62 -1.84
C THR A 488 1.14 9.14 -0.40
N ALA A 489 1.92 9.86 0.40
CA ALA A 489 2.21 9.47 1.78
C ALA A 489 1.38 10.25 2.81
N GLN A 490 1.11 9.61 3.94
CA GLN A 490 0.48 10.25 5.10
C GLN A 490 1.41 10.09 6.29
N ALA A 491 1.41 11.05 7.20
CA ALA A 491 2.28 11.00 8.37
C ALA A 491 1.65 11.62 9.61
N ILE A 492 2.00 11.06 10.76
CA ILE A 492 1.74 11.65 12.07
C ILE A 492 3.06 11.72 12.82
N ARG A 493 3.49 12.92 13.21
CA ARG A 493 4.59 13.15 14.14
C ARG A 493 4.01 13.47 15.51
N VAL A 494 4.49 12.81 16.56
CA VAL A 494 4.11 13.12 17.94
C VAL A 494 5.22 13.98 18.54
N LEU A 495 4.90 15.18 19.01
CA LEU A 495 5.87 16.12 19.55
C LEU A 495 6.21 15.80 21.02
N PRO A 496 7.34 16.29 21.56
CA PRO A 496 7.75 16.02 22.95
C PRO A 496 6.75 16.47 24.02
N ASN A 497 5.90 17.44 23.71
CA ASN A 497 4.80 17.91 24.59
C ASN A 497 3.53 17.04 24.48
N GLY A 498 3.54 15.97 23.68
CA GLY A 498 2.41 15.06 23.47
C GLY A 498 1.40 15.50 22.40
N THR A 499 1.60 16.64 21.72
CA THR A 499 0.70 17.07 20.64
C THR A 499 0.99 16.36 19.32
N PHE A 500 -0.04 16.21 18.48
CA PHE A 500 0.06 15.54 17.19
C PHE A 500 0.23 16.56 16.05
N ASP A 501 1.26 16.35 15.24
CA ASP A 501 1.50 17.01 13.96
C ASP A 501 1.13 16.02 12.85
N ALA A 502 -0.12 16.10 12.38
CA ALA A 502 -0.69 15.19 11.38
C ALA A 502 -0.76 15.90 10.02
N ALA A 503 -0.27 15.25 8.97
CA ALA A 503 -0.26 15.81 7.62
C ALA A 503 -0.62 14.77 6.57
N GLY A 504 -1.29 15.24 5.52
CA GLY A 504 -1.53 14.48 4.30
C GLY A 504 -0.62 14.89 3.15
N GLU A 505 -0.58 14.06 2.12
CA GLU A 505 0.25 14.27 0.93
C GLU A 505 -0.06 15.61 0.26
N PRO A 506 0.87 16.57 0.20
CA PRO A 506 0.61 17.89 -0.39
C PRO A 506 0.39 17.87 -1.90
N ARG A 507 0.78 16.79 -2.60
CA ARG A 507 0.57 16.59 -4.04
C ARG A 507 -0.80 16.00 -4.37
N GLN A 508 -1.54 15.52 -3.36
CA GLN A 508 -2.88 14.98 -3.50
C GLN A 508 -3.89 16.01 -2.97
N LEU A 509 -4.76 16.52 -3.84
CA LEU A 509 -5.59 17.69 -3.53
C LEU A 509 -6.68 17.38 -2.50
N ASN A 510 -7.07 16.11 -2.37
CA ASN A 510 -8.11 15.66 -1.46
C ASN A 510 -7.54 14.70 -0.38
N SER A 511 -6.26 14.87 -0.04
CA SER A 511 -5.62 14.27 1.14
C SER A 511 -5.68 15.25 2.32
N GLY A 512 -5.56 14.75 3.55
CA GLY A 512 -5.59 15.59 4.74
C GLY A 512 -5.01 14.91 5.98
N GLY A 513 -4.55 15.75 6.91
CA GLY A 513 -4.19 15.36 8.27
C GLY A 513 -4.96 16.24 9.26
N PHE A 514 -5.43 15.65 10.35
CA PHE A 514 -6.18 16.37 11.37
C PHE A 514 -5.80 15.86 12.75
N ALA A 515 -5.64 16.79 13.69
CA ALA A 515 -5.45 16.52 15.11
C ALA A 515 -6.54 17.27 15.88
N VAL A 516 -7.18 16.57 16.83
CA VAL A 516 -8.26 17.11 17.69
C VAL A 516 -7.68 17.84 18.88
#